data_AF-A0A654T7A5-F1
#
_entry.id   AF-A0A654T7A5-F1
#
_cell.length_a   1.000
_cell.length_b   1.000
_cell.length_c   1.000
_cell.angle_alpha   90.00
_cell.angle_beta   90.00
_cell.angle_gamma   90.00
#
_symmetry.space_group_name_H-M   'P 1'
#
loop_
_entity.id
_entity.type
_entity.pdbx_description
1 polymer ?
#
loop_
_entity_poly.entity_id
_entity_poly.type
_entity_poly.pdbx_seq_one_letter_code
_entity_poly.pdbx_strand_id
1 'polypeptide(L)'
;MTTDVLSDTDVSLKVVSNASGRMRVCVTGFNVDAVRAVAIEETVSQVTGVHAVHAYPRTASVVIWYSPELGDTAAVLSAITKAQHVPAELVPAVPRTQRVCAAWAWCGKSPAGSAAC
;
A
#
# COMPACT_ATOMS: atom_id res chain seq x y z
N MET A 1 -6.77 -4.68 32.54
CA MET A 1 -6.03 -4.23 31.34
C MET A 1 -7.03 -4.28 30.21
N THR A 2 -7.69 -3.16 29.89
CA THR A 2 -8.85 -3.12 28.99
C THR A 2 -8.37 -3.06 27.55
N THR A 3 -8.66 -4.10 26.78
CA THR A 3 -8.61 -4.10 25.32
C THR A 3 -9.81 -3.30 24.82
N ASP A 4 -9.59 -2.05 24.45
CA ASP A 4 -10.57 -1.25 23.74
C ASP A 4 -10.70 -1.81 22.31
N VAL A 5 -11.76 -2.57 22.08
CA VAL A 5 -12.16 -3.02 20.75
C VAL A 5 -12.77 -1.81 20.05
N LEU A 6 -11.91 -0.98 19.45
CA LEU A 6 -12.34 0.11 18.57
C LEU A 6 -13.18 -0.49 17.44
N SER A 7 -14.46 -0.11 17.41
CA SER A 7 -15.45 -0.63 16.48
C SER A 7 -15.08 -0.32 15.04
N ASP A 8 -15.15 -1.37 14.24
CA ASP A 8 -14.69 -1.56 12.86
C ASP A 8 -15.36 -0.69 11.77
N THR A 9 -16.24 0.26 12.12
CA THR A 9 -17.34 0.64 11.19
C THR A 9 -17.25 2.03 10.57
N ASP A 10 -16.16 2.78 10.71
CA ASP A 10 -16.05 4.09 10.03
C ASP A 10 -14.74 4.29 9.27
N VAL A 11 -14.16 3.20 8.78
CA VAL A 11 -12.99 3.33 7.92
C VAL A 11 -13.40 3.77 6.52
N SER A 12 -13.06 5.00 6.19
CA SER A 12 -13.17 5.53 4.83
C SER A 12 -11.80 5.52 4.15
N LEU A 13 -11.74 4.85 2.99
CA LEU A 13 -10.59 4.91 2.08
C LEU A 13 -10.85 5.97 1.02
N LYS A 14 -10.05 7.03 1.04
CA LYS A 14 -10.13 8.12 0.05
C LYS A 14 -8.92 8.09 -0.87
N VAL A 15 -9.13 7.85 -2.16
CA VAL A 15 -8.10 8.06 -3.17
C VAL A 15 -7.87 9.56 -3.33
N VAL A 16 -6.70 10.05 -2.92
CA VAL A 16 -6.31 11.47 -3.01
C VAL A 16 -5.78 11.78 -4.40
N SER A 17 -5.04 10.85 -4.99
CA SER A 17 -4.43 10.99 -6.31
C SER A 17 -4.23 9.61 -6.91
N ASN A 18 -4.50 9.47 -8.21
CA ASN A 18 -4.14 8.29 -8.97
C ASN A 18 -3.68 8.70 -10.37
N ALA A 19 -2.37 8.67 -10.60
CA ALA A 19 -1.80 9.02 -11.90
C ALA A 19 -0.43 8.36 -12.10
N SER A 20 -0.09 8.02 -13.34
CA SER A 20 1.25 7.53 -13.73
C SER A 20 1.73 6.31 -12.93
N GLY A 21 0.82 5.39 -12.58
CA GLY A 21 1.15 4.21 -11.75
C GLY A 21 1.44 4.53 -10.29
N ARG A 22 1.04 5.71 -9.81
CA ARG A 22 1.17 6.15 -8.41
C ARG A 22 -0.20 6.50 -7.85
N MET A 23 -0.65 5.70 -6.89
CA MET A 23 -1.87 5.94 -6.16
C MET A 23 -1.56 6.38 -4.73
N ARG A 24 -2.23 7.44 -4.28
CA ARG A 24 -2.19 7.93 -2.91
C ARG A 24 -3.57 7.73 -2.30
N VAL A 25 -3.63 6.92 -1.26
CA VAL A 25 -4.87 6.64 -0.51
C VAL A 25 -4.71 7.25 0.88
N CYS A 26 -5.71 7.99 1.33
CA CYS A 26 -5.83 8.42 2.72
C CYS A 26 -6.80 7.48 3.42
N VAL A 27 -6.37 6.94 4.56
CA VAL A 27 -7.21 6.12 5.42
C VAL A 27 -7.70 7.02 6.54
N THR A 28 -9.01 7.19 6.66
CA THR A 28 -9.62 7.98 7.75
C THR A 28 -10.54 7.09 8.55
N GLY A 29 -10.72 7.38 9.84
CA GLY A 29 -11.62 6.63 10.72
C GLY A 29 -10.95 5.75 11.77
N PHE A 30 -9.62 5.57 11.71
CA PHE A 30 -8.87 4.95 12.80
C PHE A 30 -7.41 5.44 12.84
N ASN A 31 -6.75 5.25 13.98
CA ASN A 31 -5.34 5.60 14.15
C ASN A 31 -4.46 4.51 13.50
N VAL A 32 -3.80 4.84 12.38
CA VAL A 32 -2.85 3.93 11.74
C VAL A 32 -1.60 3.88 12.62
N ASP A 33 -1.53 2.90 13.51
CA ASP A 33 -0.31 2.61 14.27
C ASP A 33 0.75 1.92 13.38
N ALA A 34 1.98 1.78 13.90
CA ALA A 34 3.08 1.19 13.15
C ALA A 34 2.82 -0.28 12.76
N VAL A 35 2.06 -1.03 13.58
CA VAL A 35 1.72 -2.44 13.33
C VAL A 35 0.70 -2.53 12.20
N ARG A 36 -0.34 -1.70 12.21
CA ARG A 36 -1.31 -1.60 11.13
C ARG A 36 -0.70 -1.12 9.82
N ALA A 37 0.22 -0.15 9.87
CA ALA A 37 0.99 0.26 8.70
C ALA A 37 1.76 -0.92 8.10
N VAL A 38 2.36 -1.77 8.95
CA VAL A 38 3.07 -2.96 8.50
C VAL A 38 2.14 -3.98 7.84
N ALA A 39 0.95 -4.21 8.42
CA ALA A 39 -0.06 -5.12 7.87
C ALA A 39 -0.58 -4.66 6.50
N ILE A 40 -0.83 -3.35 6.33
CA ILE A 40 -1.27 -2.75 5.08
C ILE A 40 -0.22 -2.95 3.99
N GLU A 41 1.03 -2.59 4.27
CA GLU A 41 2.11 -2.75 3.30
C GLU A 41 2.32 -4.21 2.88
N GLU A 42 2.26 -5.15 3.83
CA GLU A 42 2.41 -6.58 3.55
C GLU A 42 1.28 -7.08 2.65
N THR A 43 0.03 -6.84 3.04
CA THR A 43 -1.16 -7.33 2.32
C THR A 43 -1.25 -6.73 0.91
N VAL A 44 -0.95 -5.44 0.77
CA VAL A 44 -1.03 -4.76 -0.53
C VAL A 44 0.15 -5.15 -1.43
N SER A 45 1.32 -5.47 -0.87
CA SER A 45 2.46 -5.94 -1.66
C SER A 45 2.20 -7.28 -2.37
N GLN A 46 1.23 -8.07 -1.88
CA GLN A 46 0.83 -9.35 -2.48
C GLN A 46 -0.17 -9.19 -3.65
N VAL A 47 -0.65 -7.98 -3.92
CA VAL A 47 -1.57 -7.72 -5.04
C VAL A 47 -0.80 -7.69 -6.36
N THR A 48 -1.29 -8.45 -7.35
CA THR A 48 -0.73 -8.47 -8.69
C THR A 48 -0.63 -7.06 -9.29
N GLY A 49 0.53 -6.74 -9.85
CA GLY A 49 0.80 -5.43 -10.47
C GLY A 49 1.25 -4.35 -9.47
N VAL A 50 1.27 -4.60 -8.16
CA VAL A 50 1.90 -3.71 -7.18
C VAL A 50 3.41 -3.93 -7.19
N HIS A 51 4.16 -2.83 -7.32
CA HIS A 51 5.62 -2.83 -7.28
C HIS A 51 6.16 -2.42 -5.91
N ALA A 52 5.51 -1.47 -5.26
CA ALA A 52 5.91 -1.01 -3.94
C ALA A 52 4.72 -0.38 -3.21
N VAL A 53 4.76 -0.46 -1.89
CA VAL A 53 3.77 0.13 -1.00
C VAL A 53 4.51 0.81 0.14
N HIS A 54 4.02 1.97 0.54
CA HIS A 54 4.50 2.64 1.73
C HIS A 54 3.34 3.27 2.50
N ALA A 55 3.18 2.89 3.76
CA ALA A 55 2.17 3.39 4.67
C ALA A 55 2.81 4.34 5.68
N TYR A 56 2.27 5.55 5.75
CA TYR A 56 2.67 6.60 6.68
C TYR A 56 1.70 6.62 7.88
N PRO A 57 2.02 5.97 9.01
CA PRO A 57 1.12 5.90 10.16
C PRO A 57 0.79 7.29 10.73
N ARG A 58 1.78 8.19 10.77
CA ARG A 58 1.63 9.56 11.30
C ARG A 58 0.63 10.42 10.54
N THR A 59 0.40 10.16 9.26
CA THR A 59 -0.49 10.95 8.40
C THR A 59 -1.61 10.11 7.79
N ALA A 60 -1.74 8.85 8.21
CA ALA A 60 -2.66 7.84 7.67
C ALA A 60 -2.69 7.77 6.13
N SER A 61 -1.54 8.05 5.49
CA SER A 61 -1.42 8.10 4.03
C SER A 61 -0.71 6.85 3.52
N VAL A 62 -1.24 6.23 2.48
CA VAL A 62 -0.65 5.05 1.82
C VAL A 62 -0.31 5.44 0.38
N VAL A 63 0.95 5.25 0.01
CA VAL A 63 1.45 5.46 -1.35
C VAL A 63 1.72 4.11 -1.97
N ILE A 64 1.10 3.85 -3.12
CA ILE A 64 1.22 2.61 -3.87
C ILE A 64 1.80 2.93 -5.24
N TRP A 65 2.83 2.18 -5.61
CA TRP A 65 3.34 2.11 -6.96
C TRP A 65 2.85 0.82 -7.59
N TYR A 66 2.16 0.94 -8.71
CA TYR A 66 1.58 -0.20 -9.42
C TYR A 66 1.63 0.03 -10.93
N SER A 67 1.69 -1.06 -11.70
CA SER A 67 1.50 -1.00 -13.14
C SER A 67 -0.01 -0.92 -13.44
N PRO A 68 -0.51 0.14 -14.08
CA PRO A 68 -1.92 0.23 -14.43
C PRO A 68 -2.34 -0.78 -15.51
N GLU A 69 -1.38 -1.34 -16.25
CA GLU A 69 -1.64 -2.37 -17.29
C GLU A 69 -1.88 -3.76 -16.68
N LEU A 70 -1.31 -4.03 -15.50
CA LEU A 70 -1.33 -5.34 -14.85
C LEU A 70 -2.06 -5.33 -13.50
N GLY A 71 -2.23 -4.16 -12.88
CA GLY A 71 -2.74 -3.98 -11.53
C GLY A 71 -4.14 -3.39 -11.51
N ASP A 72 -5.02 -4.02 -10.74
CA ASP A 72 -6.38 -3.54 -10.51
C ASP A 72 -6.44 -2.62 -9.28
N THR A 73 -6.90 -1.39 -9.49
CA THR A 73 -7.09 -0.41 -8.42
C THR A 73 -8.12 -0.88 -7.40
N ALA A 74 -9.18 -1.58 -7.83
CA ALA A 74 -10.18 -2.12 -6.93
C ALA A 74 -9.61 -3.25 -6.06
N ALA A 75 -8.78 -4.13 -6.63
CA ALA A 75 -8.06 -5.15 -5.87
C ALA A 75 -7.12 -4.54 -4.83
N VAL A 76 -6.39 -3.46 -5.16
CA VAL A 76 -5.55 -2.73 -4.21
C VAL A 76 -6.37 -2.15 -3.06
N LEU A 77 -7.48 -1.48 -3.35
CA LEU A 77 -8.37 -0.93 -2.32
C LEU A 77 -8.97 -2.03 -1.43
N SER A 78 -9.39 -3.15 -2.04
CA SER A 78 -9.90 -4.32 -1.30
C SER A 78 -8.84 -4.91 -0.37
N ALA A 79 -7.58 -4.99 -0.83
CA ALA A 79 -6.47 -5.44 -0.02
C ALA A 79 -6.19 -4.51 1.16
N ILE A 80 -6.28 -3.18 0.97
CA ILE A 80 -6.16 -2.20 2.05
C ILE A 80 -7.28 -2.40 3.08
N THR A 81 -8.52 -2.68 2.67
CA THR A 81 -9.61 -3.01 3.59
C THR A 81 -9.33 -4.30 4.36
N LYS A 82 -8.95 -5.38 3.67
CA LYS A 82 -8.61 -6.67 4.32
C LYS A 82 -7.50 -6.53 5.35
N ALA A 83 -6.46 -5.75 5.02
CA ALA A 83 -5.31 -5.53 5.90
C ALA A 83 -5.68 -4.88 7.23
N GLN A 84 -6.75 -4.10 7.27
CA GLN A 84 -7.21 -3.44 8.50
C GLN A 84 -7.85 -4.39 9.48
N HIS A 85 -8.46 -5.47 8.98
CA HIS A 85 -9.03 -6.52 9.82
C HIS A 85 -7.98 -7.56 10.24
N VAL A 86 -6.71 -7.44 9.82
CA VAL A 86 -5.65 -8.33 10.25
C VAL A 86 -5.35 -8.06 11.73
N PRO A 87 -5.51 -9.05 12.62
CA PRO A 87 -5.16 -8.92 14.03
C PRO A 87 -3.69 -8.53 14.18
N ALA A 88 -3.40 -7.59 15.08
CA ALA A 88 -2.03 -7.12 15.36
C ALA A 88 -1.06 -8.25 15.73
N GLU A 89 -1.57 -9.35 16.27
CA GLU A 89 -0.85 -10.57 16.65
C GLU A 89 -0.36 -11.38 15.45
N LEU A 90 -1.00 -11.25 14.27
CA LEU A 90 -0.55 -11.85 13.02
C LEU A 90 0.43 -10.96 12.26
N VAL A 91 0.66 -9.75 12.74
CA VAL A 91 1.58 -8.82 12.10
C VAL A 91 2.99 -9.11 12.59
N PRO A 92 3.96 -9.33 11.68
CA PRO A 92 5.33 -9.59 12.09
C PRO A 92 5.88 -8.41 12.91
N ALA A 93 6.36 -8.70 14.12
CA ALA A 93 6.79 -7.71 15.13
C ALA A 93 8.08 -6.93 14.78
N VAL A 94 8.60 -7.07 13.57
CA VAL A 94 9.87 -6.47 13.14
C VAL A 94 9.66 -5.06 12.59
N PRO A 95 10.30 -4.01 13.18
CA PRO A 95 10.27 -2.67 12.61
C PRO A 95 11.03 -2.68 11.29
N ARG A 96 10.29 -2.53 10.19
CA ARG A 96 10.82 -2.60 8.82
C ARG A 96 11.53 -1.30 8.44
N THR A 97 12.70 -1.05 9.02
CA THR A 97 13.53 0.13 8.69
C THR A 97 14.24 0.03 7.33
N GLN A 98 14.13 -1.07 6.59
CA GLN A 98 14.78 -1.20 5.28
C GLN A 98 13.92 -2.01 4.30
N ARG A 99 13.17 -1.30 3.46
CA ARG A 99 13.01 -1.69 2.04
C ARG A 99 12.92 -0.48 1.11
N VAL A 100 13.60 0.61 1.47
CA VAL A 100 13.99 1.60 0.47
C VAL A 100 15.12 0.99 -0.39
N CYS A 101 15.00 1.15 -1.72
CA CYS A 101 16.06 1.03 -2.74
C CYS A 101 16.26 -0.28 -3.54
N ALA A 102 15.33 -1.25 -3.61
CA ALA A 102 15.42 -2.34 -4.60
C ALA A 102 14.58 -2.14 -5.89
N ALA A 103 13.88 -1.01 -6.04
CA ALA A 103 13.07 -0.71 -7.24
C ALA A 103 13.37 0.66 -7.89
N TRP A 104 14.43 1.36 -7.45
CA TRP A 104 14.98 2.50 -8.22
C TRP A 104 15.75 2.04 -9.49
N ALA A 105 15.80 0.73 -9.77
CA ALA A 105 16.43 0.15 -10.95
C ALA A 105 15.46 -0.11 -12.13
N TRP A 106 14.20 0.32 -12.05
CA TRP A 106 13.24 0.22 -13.16
C TRP A 106 12.79 1.60 -13.67
N CYS A 107 13.74 2.53 -13.76
CA CYS A 107 13.62 3.73 -14.58
C CYS A 107 14.95 3.89 -15.33
N GLY A 108 15.08 3.22 -16.47
CA GLY A 108 16.33 3.26 -17.24
C GLY A 108 16.51 2.26 -18.38
N LYS A 109 15.46 1.58 -18.88
CA LYS A 109 15.57 0.83 -20.13
C LYS A 109 14.29 0.91 -20.97
N SER A 110 14.07 2.08 -21.55
CA SER A 110 13.49 2.15 -22.90
C SER A 110 14.60 1.87 -23.91
N PRO A 111 14.40 0.97 -24.87
CA PRO A 111 14.76 1.21 -26.25
C PRO A 111 13.43 1.44 -26.99
N ALA A 112 13.06 2.66 -27.37
CA ALA A 112 13.62 3.39 -28.50
C ALA A 112 14.04 2.40 -29.61
N GLY A 113 13.12 2.11 -30.53
CA GLY A 113 13.39 1.19 -31.64
C GLY A 113 12.19 0.89 -32.53
N SER A 114 11.38 1.90 -32.87
CA SER A 114 10.62 1.86 -34.12
C SER A 114 11.59 2.29 -35.22
N ALA A 115 11.97 1.35 -36.09
CA ALA A 115 12.36 1.57 -37.49
C ALA A 115 13.01 0.29 -38.05
N ALA A 116 12.31 -0.41 -38.94
CA ALA A 116 12.91 -1.04 -40.11
C ALA A 116 11.79 -1.27 -41.14
N CYS A 117 12.08 -0.87 -42.37
CA CYS A 117 11.24 -0.85 -43.56
C CYS A 117 10.82 -2.24 -44.05
#